data_AF-A0A7W1M546-F1
#
_entry.id   AF-A0A7W1M546-F1
#
_cell.length_a   1.000
_cell.length_b   1.000
_cell.length_c   1.000
_cell.angle_alpha   90.00
_cell.angle_beta   90.00
_cell.angle_gamma   90.00
#
_symmetry.space_group_name_H-M   'P 1'
#
loop_
_entity.id
_entity.type
_entity.pdbx_description
1 polymer ?
#
loop_
_entity_poly.entity_id
_entity_poly.type
_entity_poly.pdbx_seq_one_letter_code
_entity_poly.pdbx_strand_id
1 'polypeptide(L)'
;MRMLHPKLASRCLVLCTASLYGCGLGAGPAPSAVQLTVTRDFGAHVLHRSGSLKLRGQETVMSVLRRNYTVTTRYGGGFVQSIDGLAGGQESSRPLDWFYYDNGIQAQEGAAATNVSRGDHIWWDRHDWSQTNDVPAVVGSFPEPFLNGIAGKRYPVRVECEQISGTACAAARAELRSLGVPAAAAGLGQGTEPKSLRLIVGVWSRIGYALGAQSIARGPRASGVYAQFSPDGRTLTPLDQDGHQLRSLGAATGLIAATRQTEDAPIWVLTGTDAAGVDLAAHAFNEATLRDRFAVIVSGAGSLALPEAAP
;
A
#
# COMPACT_ATOMS: atom_id res chain seq x y z
N MET A 1 -68.30 -71.17 15.52
CA MET A 1 -67.09 -71.94 15.19
C MET A 1 -65.88 -71.29 15.86
N ARG A 2 -65.13 -72.08 16.62
CA ARG A 2 -63.76 -71.78 17.14
C ARG A 2 -62.84 -71.38 15.96
N MET A 3 -61.79 -70.55 16.07
CA MET A 3 -60.53 -70.71 16.84
C MET A 3 -59.85 -69.32 17.00
N LEU A 4 -59.46 -68.89 18.21
CA LEU A 4 -58.08 -68.81 18.76
C LEU A 4 -57.02 -68.15 17.81
N HIS A 5 -56.61 -66.88 18.04
CA HIS A 5 -55.45 -66.39 18.86
C HIS A 5 -54.10 -66.34 18.07
N PRO A 6 -53.07 -65.56 18.46
CA PRO A 6 -53.03 -64.21 19.05
C PRO A 6 -51.80 -63.33 18.61
N LYS A 7 -51.73 -62.09 19.10
CA LYS A 7 -50.54 -61.26 19.47
C LYS A 7 -49.46 -60.97 18.41
N LEU A 8 -49.19 -59.68 18.19
CA LEU A 8 -47.93 -59.06 18.66
C LEU A 8 -48.00 -57.53 18.57
N ALA A 9 -47.66 -56.89 19.69
CA ALA A 9 -47.59 -55.47 19.86
C ALA A 9 -46.34 -54.90 19.19
N SER A 10 -46.46 -53.73 18.57
CA SER A 10 -45.29 -52.86 18.35
C SER A 10 -45.70 -51.42 18.58
N ARG A 11 -45.26 -50.88 19.73
CA ARG A 11 -45.39 -49.48 20.10
C ARG A 11 -44.36 -48.69 19.28
N CYS A 12 -44.80 -47.94 18.28
CA CYS A 12 -43.97 -46.94 17.61
C CYS A 12 -43.73 -45.75 18.56
N LEU A 13 -42.55 -45.70 19.16
CA LEU A 13 -42.03 -44.52 19.84
C LEU A 13 -41.46 -43.59 18.75
N VAL A 14 -42.19 -42.54 18.38
CA VAL A 14 -41.68 -41.48 17.49
C VAL A 14 -40.79 -40.55 18.32
N LEU A 15 -39.47 -40.73 18.23
CA LEU A 15 -38.50 -39.72 18.68
C LEU A 15 -38.40 -38.63 17.60
N CYS A 16 -39.04 -37.49 17.82
CA CYS A 16 -38.74 -36.26 17.08
C CYS A 16 -37.39 -35.70 17.58
N THR A 17 -36.30 -36.08 16.93
CA THR A 17 -35.01 -35.39 17.08
C THR A 17 -35.10 -34.04 16.37
N ALA A 18 -35.38 -32.98 17.13
CA ALA A 18 -35.21 -31.61 16.68
C ALA A 18 -33.70 -31.31 16.59
N SER A 19 -33.12 -31.48 15.40
CA SER A 19 -31.78 -30.98 15.09
C SER A 19 -31.83 -29.46 15.01
N LEU A 20 -31.46 -28.79 16.10
CA LEU A 20 -31.09 -27.38 16.11
C LEU A 20 -29.82 -27.18 15.27
N TYR A 21 -29.97 -27.09 13.95
CA TYR A 21 -28.99 -26.41 13.12
C TYR A 21 -29.12 -24.91 13.40
N GLY A 22 -28.48 -24.47 14.48
CA GLY A 22 -28.22 -23.06 14.67
C GLY A 22 -27.28 -22.61 13.55
N CYS A 23 -27.82 -21.93 12.53
CA CYS A 23 -27.04 -21.09 11.64
C CYS A 23 -26.40 -19.99 12.49
N GLY A 24 -25.23 -20.27 13.05
CA GLY A 24 -24.34 -19.25 13.59
C GLY A 24 -23.86 -18.40 12.43
N LEU A 25 -24.62 -17.36 12.08
CA LEU A 25 -24.14 -16.19 11.37
C LEU A 25 -23.12 -15.45 12.27
N GLY A 26 -22.01 -16.12 12.58
CA GLY A 26 -20.86 -15.50 13.21
C GLY A 26 -20.16 -14.63 12.19
N ALA A 27 -19.62 -13.50 12.62
CA ALA A 27 -19.01 -12.46 11.78
C ALA A 27 -17.77 -12.90 10.96
N GLY A 28 -17.57 -14.18 10.66
CA GLY A 28 -16.32 -14.70 10.11
C GLY A 28 -15.17 -14.66 11.13
N PRO A 29 -14.02 -15.29 10.84
CA PRO A 29 -12.83 -15.20 11.67
C PRO A 29 -12.21 -13.80 11.58
N ALA A 30 -11.53 -13.36 12.65
CA ALA A 30 -10.76 -12.13 12.61
C ALA A 30 -9.53 -12.28 11.69
N PRO A 31 -9.22 -11.28 10.85
CA PRO A 31 -7.97 -11.29 10.10
C PRO A 31 -6.79 -11.26 11.07
N SER A 32 -5.73 -11.98 10.72
CA SER A 32 -4.50 -12.09 11.53
C SER A 32 -3.38 -11.29 10.88
N ALA A 33 -2.35 -10.91 11.65
CA ALA A 33 -1.16 -10.21 11.14
C ALA A 33 -1.46 -8.88 10.43
N VAL A 34 -2.61 -8.27 10.74
CA VAL A 34 -2.95 -6.92 10.28
C VAL A 34 -2.07 -5.92 11.02
N GLN A 35 -1.56 -4.94 10.29
CA GLN A 35 -0.83 -3.81 10.83
C GLN A 35 -1.65 -2.53 10.64
N LEU A 36 -1.67 -1.68 11.65
CA LEU A 36 -2.26 -0.35 11.57
C LEU A 36 -1.24 0.69 12.04
N THR A 37 -0.92 1.64 11.18
CA THR A 37 -0.03 2.76 11.50
C THR A 37 -0.78 4.07 11.27
N VAL A 38 -0.58 5.03 12.17
CA VAL A 38 -1.14 6.37 12.08
C VAL A 38 0.02 7.35 12.15
N THR A 39 0.17 8.18 11.12
CA THR A 39 1.22 9.19 11.03
C THR A 39 0.65 10.56 10.69
N ARG A 40 1.52 11.56 10.67
CA ARG A 40 1.26 12.87 10.11
C ARG A 40 2.48 13.35 9.34
N ASP A 41 2.26 14.37 8.52
CA ASP A 41 3.28 15.08 7.75
C ASP A 41 4.02 14.13 6.81
N PHE A 42 3.24 13.41 5.97
CA PHE A 42 3.75 12.47 4.96
C PHE A 42 4.58 11.33 5.55
N GLY A 43 4.16 10.82 6.72
CA GLY A 43 4.86 9.76 7.44
C GLY A 43 6.04 10.20 8.31
N ALA A 44 6.40 11.50 8.32
CA ALA A 44 7.54 12.00 9.09
C ALA A 44 7.37 11.81 10.61
N HIS A 45 6.13 11.83 11.12
CA HIS A 45 5.85 11.63 12.53
C HIS A 45 4.86 10.49 12.75
N VAL A 46 5.32 9.44 13.44
CA VAL A 46 4.47 8.33 13.88
C VAL A 46 3.70 8.75 15.12
N LEU A 47 2.37 8.81 14.99
CA LEU A 47 1.45 9.09 16.10
C LEU A 47 1.11 7.80 16.83
N HIS A 48 0.79 6.77 16.05
CA HIS A 48 0.50 5.45 16.57
C HIS A 48 1.07 4.37 15.65
N ARG A 49 1.52 3.30 16.29
CA ARG A 49 1.97 2.09 15.62
C ARG A 49 1.46 0.90 16.39
N SER A 50 0.78 0.02 15.69
CA SER A 50 0.13 -1.10 16.35
C SER A 50 1.13 -2.06 16.96
N GLY A 51 0.88 -2.43 18.22
CA GLY A 51 1.28 -3.71 18.79
C GLY A 51 0.22 -4.77 18.48
N SER A 52 -0.28 -5.46 19.50
CA SER A 52 -1.42 -6.38 19.32
C SER A 52 -2.72 -5.60 19.06
N LEU A 53 -3.22 -5.66 17.82
CA LEU A 53 -4.50 -5.06 17.46
C LEU A 53 -5.67 -5.75 18.16
N LYS A 54 -6.63 -4.95 18.62
CA LYS A 54 -7.95 -5.47 18.97
C LYS A 54 -8.69 -5.73 17.67
N LEU A 55 -8.96 -6.99 17.36
CA LEU A 55 -9.73 -7.41 16.19
C LEU A 55 -10.89 -8.32 16.60
N ARG A 56 -12.04 -8.25 15.91
CA ARG A 56 -13.21 -9.11 16.17
C ARG A 56 -13.98 -9.47 14.90
N GLY A 57 -13.88 -10.73 14.51
CA GLY A 57 -14.50 -11.21 13.27
C GLY A 57 -14.02 -10.44 12.05
N GLN A 58 -14.75 -10.55 10.95
CA GLN A 58 -14.53 -9.74 9.76
C GLN A 58 -14.78 -8.27 10.10
N GLU A 59 -13.76 -7.46 9.92
CA GLU A 59 -13.80 -6.04 10.20
C GLU A 59 -13.53 -5.23 8.93
N THR A 60 -14.03 -3.99 8.94
CA THR A 60 -13.70 -2.95 7.97
C THR A 60 -12.58 -2.07 8.51
N VAL A 61 -11.87 -1.37 7.63
CA VAL A 61 -10.79 -0.43 7.99
C VAL A 61 -11.25 0.57 9.07
N MET A 62 -12.46 1.13 8.92
CA MET A 62 -13.05 2.05 9.91
C MET A 62 -13.32 1.38 11.25
N SER A 63 -13.80 0.13 11.25
CA SER A 63 -14.09 -0.59 12.50
C SER A 63 -12.80 -0.95 13.25
N VAL A 64 -11.74 -1.36 12.54
CA VAL A 64 -10.41 -1.59 13.13
C VAL A 64 -9.87 -0.28 13.70
N LEU A 65 -9.95 0.83 12.96
CA LEU A 65 -9.49 2.13 13.43
C LEU A 65 -10.23 2.55 14.72
N ARG A 66 -11.57 2.53 14.71
CA ARG A 66 -12.42 2.90 15.86
C ARG A 66 -12.25 2.00 17.09
N ARG A 67 -11.84 0.75 16.91
CA ARG A 67 -11.62 -0.18 18.02
C ARG A 67 -10.31 0.10 18.75
N ASN A 68 -9.35 0.73 18.06
CA ASN A 68 -8.01 0.97 18.57
C ASN A 68 -7.76 2.44 18.93
N TYR A 69 -8.45 3.39 18.29
CA TYR A 69 -8.31 4.84 18.53
C TYR A 69 -9.68 5.55 18.57
N THR A 70 -9.69 6.76 19.13
CA THR A 70 -10.87 7.64 19.17
C THR A 70 -11.03 8.32 17.81
N VAL A 71 -12.12 8.04 17.10
CA VAL A 71 -12.35 8.57 15.75
C VAL A 71 -13.62 9.39 15.72
N THR A 72 -13.53 10.59 15.18
CA THR A 72 -14.73 11.35 14.76
C THR A 72 -14.85 11.33 13.25
N THR A 73 -16.08 11.44 12.75
CA THR A 73 -16.38 11.34 11.33
C THR A 73 -17.32 12.44 10.87
N ARG A 74 -17.24 12.80 9.60
CA ARG A 74 -18.17 13.73 8.93
C ARG A 74 -18.90 13.06 7.76
N TYR A 75 -19.80 13.79 7.11
CA TYR A 75 -20.55 13.36 5.92
C TYR A 75 -21.22 11.98 6.05
N GLY A 76 -22.03 11.80 7.10
CA GLY A 76 -22.75 10.55 7.32
C GLY A 76 -21.88 9.38 7.83
N GLY A 77 -20.63 9.65 8.23
CA GLY A 77 -19.78 8.68 8.93
C GLY A 77 -18.74 7.97 8.08
N GLY A 78 -18.76 8.18 6.76
CA GLY A 78 -17.82 7.54 5.83
C GLY A 78 -16.43 8.17 5.79
N PHE A 79 -16.30 9.40 6.32
CA PHE A 79 -15.06 10.18 6.23
C PHE A 79 -14.49 10.48 7.62
N VAL A 80 -13.23 10.12 7.85
CA VAL A 80 -12.52 10.38 9.12
C VAL A 80 -12.21 11.85 9.26
N GLN A 81 -12.75 12.50 10.30
CA GLN A 81 -12.49 13.90 10.60
C GLN A 81 -11.37 14.06 11.62
N SER A 82 -11.25 13.16 12.60
CA SER A 82 -10.13 13.17 13.55
C SER A 82 -9.79 11.77 14.05
N ILE A 83 -8.53 11.60 14.44
CA ILE A 83 -8.00 10.43 15.15
C ILE A 83 -7.31 10.93 16.42
N ASP A 84 -7.73 10.44 17.58
CA ASP A 84 -7.22 10.82 18.91
C ASP A 84 -7.08 12.33 19.12
N GLY A 85 -8.09 13.08 18.64
CA GLY A 85 -8.18 14.53 18.80
C GLY A 85 -7.48 15.35 17.71
N LEU A 86 -6.62 14.75 16.87
CA LEU A 86 -5.98 15.44 15.77
C LEU A 86 -6.89 15.45 14.53
N ALA A 87 -7.40 16.63 14.17
CA ALA A 87 -8.42 16.80 13.14
C ALA A 87 -7.85 17.22 11.78
N GLY A 88 -8.47 16.76 10.69
CA GLY A 88 -8.33 17.42 9.38
C GLY A 88 -8.99 18.80 9.38
N GLY A 89 -8.82 19.57 8.31
CA GLY A 89 -9.36 20.92 8.15
C GLY A 89 -8.29 21.91 7.70
N GLN A 90 -8.26 23.07 8.33
CA GLN A 90 -7.30 24.13 8.06
C GLN A 90 -6.42 24.35 9.30
N GLU A 91 -5.11 24.24 9.15
CA GLU A 91 -4.14 24.51 10.22
C GLU A 91 -3.05 25.43 9.67
N SER A 92 -2.89 26.63 10.27
CA SER A 92 -1.94 27.63 9.77
C SER A 92 -2.06 27.89 8.25
N SER A 93 -3.30 28.00 7.75
CA SER A 93 -3.66 28.15 6.33
C SER A 93 -3.35 26.96 5.42
N ARG A 94 -2.90 25.82 5.98
CA ARG A 94 -2.67 24.58 5.24
C ARG A 94 -3.93 23.71 5.27
N PRO A 95 -4.44 23.27 4.11
CA PRO A 95 -5.52 22.31 4.04
C PRO A 95 -4.99 20.91 4.35
N LEU A 96 -5.37 20.37 5.52
CA LEU A 96 -4.94 19.06 6.00
C LEU A 96 -6.12 18.09 5.98
N ASP A 97 -5.88 16.84 5.63
CA ASP A 97 -6.90 15.81 5.78
C ASP A 97 -6.32 14.44 6.13
N TRP A 98 -7.19 13.51 6.52
CA TRP A 98 -6.83 12.13 6.79
C TRP A 98 -7.01 11.28 5.54
N PHE A 99 -5.90 10.74 5.06
CA PHE A 99 -5.87 9.77 3.98
C PHE A 99 -5.49 8.41 4.54
N TYR A 100 -5.93 7.34 3.88
CA TYR A 100 -5.48 6.00 4.23
C TYR A 100 -5.04 5.20 3.02
N TYR A 101 -4.08 4.35 3.27
CA TYR A 101 -3.43 3.47 2.33
C TYR A 101 -3.67 2.03 2.76
N ASP A 102 -4.22 1.22 1.86
CA ASP A 102 -4.31 -0.23 2.01
C ASP A 102 -3.18 -0.86 1.20
N ASN A 103 -2.21 -1.47 1.89
CA ASN A 103 -1.03 -2.07 1.28
C ASN A 103 -0.34 -1.10 0.30
N GLY A 104 -0.22 0.18 0.71
CA GLY A 104 0.47 1.22 -0.05
C GLY A 104 -0.35 1.86 -1.17
N ILE A 105 -1.65 1.54 -1.31
CA ILE A 105 -2.54 2.19 -2.28
C ILE A 105 -3.49 3.11 -1.55
N GLN A 106 -3.52 4.39 -1.96
CA GLN A 106 -4.50 5.32 -1.41
C GLN A 106 -5.89 4.83 -1.77
N ALA A 107 -6.73 4.69 -0.76
CA ALA A 107 -8.03 4.10 -0.94
C ALA A 107 -8.98 5.03 -1.72
N GLN A 108 -9.71 4.44 -2.66
CA GLN A 108 -10.76 5.10 -3.45
C GLN A 108 -12.15 4.98 -2.80
N GLU A 109 -12.30 4.05 -1.86
CA GLU A 109 -13.53 3.80 -1.12
C GLU A 109 -13.41 4.30 0.32
N GLY A 110 -14.54 4.65 0.93
CA GLY A 110 -14.56 5.03 2.34
C GLY A 110 -14.17 3.84 3.23
N ALA A 111 -13.43 4.09 4.31
CA ALA A 111 -12.92 3.04 5.21
C ALA A 111 -14.01 2.15 5.85
N ALA A 112 -15.27 2.58 5.85
CA ALA A 112 -16.41 1.77 6.30
C ALA A 112 -16.87 0.71 5.29
N ALA A 113 -16.50 0.84 4.02
CA ALA A 113 -16.83 -0.10 2.94
C ALA A 113 -15.70 -1.10 2.66
N THR A 114 -14.47 -0.81 3.09
CA THR A 114 -13.30 -1.63 2.82
C THR A 114 -13.08 -2.67 3.92
N ASN A 115 -13.16 -3.95 3.54
CA ASN A 115 -12.88 -5.09 4.42
C ASN A 115 -11.38 -5.27 4.62
N VAL A 116 -10.99 -5.60 5.85
CA VAL A 116 -9.61 -5.94 6.20
C VAL A 116 -9.35 -7.42 5.92
N SER A 117 -8.28 -7.69 5.19
CA SER A 117 -7.78 -9.02 4.88
C SER A 117 -6.61 -9.39 5.78
N ARG A 118 -6.28 -10.68 5.80
CA ARG A 118 -5.11 -11.18 6.52
C ARG A 118 -3.84 -10.55 5.94
N GLY A 119 -2.99 -10.02 6.82
CA GLY A 119 -1.69 -9.46 6.46
C GLY A 119 -1.73 -8.02 5.96
N ASP A 120 -2.91 -7.38 5.90
CA ASP A 120 -2.98 -6.00 5.42
C ASP A 120 -2.22 -5.05 6.34
N HIS A 121 -1.49 -4.13 5.71
CA HIS A 121 -0.95 -2.94 6.33
C HIS A 121 -1.82 -1.75 5.96
N ILE A 122 -2.63 -1.35 6.95
CA ILE A 122 -3.46 -0.15 6.89
C ILE A 122 -2.63 1.01 7.42
N TRP A 123 -2.41 2.03 6.60
CA TRP A 123 -1.67 3.21 7.00
C TRP A 123 -2.55 4.45 6.87
N TRP A 124 -2.83 5.12 7.98
CA TRP A 124 -3.44 6.44 8.00
C TRP A 124 -2.37 7.51 8.10
N ASP A 125 -2.45 8.53 7.27
CA ASP A 125 -1.57 9.69 7.35
C ASP A 125 -2.39 10.98 7.26
N ARG A 126 -2.09 11.92 8.15
CA ARG A 126 -2.62 13.28 8.09
C ARG A 126 -1.61 14.19 7.41
N HIS A 127 -1.92 14.67 6.22
CA HIS A 127 -1.02 15.54 5.48
C HIS A 127 -1.74 16.61 4.67
N ASP A 128 -0.94 17.54 4.14
CA ASP A 128 -1.37 18.64 3.29
C ASP A 128 -1.72 18.14 1.88
N TRP A 129 -2.86 18.58 1.36
CA TRP A 129 -3.33 18.22 0.02
C TRP A 129 -3.32 19.41 -0.96
N SER A 130 -2.66 20.52 -0.62
CA SER A 130 -2.62 21.72 -1.46
C SER A 130 -1.88 21.50 -2.79
N GLN A 131 -0.84 20.64 -2.77
CA GLN A 131 -0.04 20.35 -3.95
C GLN A 131 -0.65 19.27 -4.84
N THR A 132 -1.23 18.24 -4.25
CA THR A 132 -1.93 17.18 -4.97
C THR A 132 -3.11 16.71 -4.15
N ASN A 133 -4.25 16.49 -4.80
CA ASN A 133 -5.44 15.97 -4.13
C ASN A 133 -5.24 14.51 -3.70
N ASP A 134 -4.36 13.79 -4.41
CA ASP A 134 -4.13 12.37 -4.22
C ASP A 134 -2.65 12.02 -4.39
N VAL A 135 -2.18 11.08 -3.58
CA VAL A 135 -0.93 10.33 -3.75
C VAL A 135 -1.32 8.88 -3.97
N PRO A 136 -1.47 8.43 -5.22
CA PRO A 136 -2.24 7.23 -5.52
C PRO A 136 -1.55 5.91 -5.08
N ALA A 137 -0.23 5.93 -4.86
CA ALA A 137 0.50 4.83 -4.25
C ALA A 137 1.74 5.35 -3.50
N VAL A 138 2.17 4.62 -2.46
CA VAL A 138 3.28 4.96 -1.58
C VAL A 138 4.18 3.77 -1.33
N VAL A 139 5.45 4.03 -1.00
CA VAL A 139 6.43 2.96 -0.73
C VAL A 139 6.39 2.44 0.71
N GLY A 140 5.79 3.19 1.62
CA GLY A 140 5.79 2.97 3.07
C GLY A 140 5.12 1.71 3.57
N SER A 141 4.37 1.02 2.72
CA SER A 141 3.74 -0.27 3.02
C SER A 141 4.46 -1.46 2.41
N PHE A 142 5.69 -1.29 1.91
CA PHE A 142 6.52 -2.43 1.53
C PHE A 142 6.69 -3.40 2.72
N PRO A 143 6.51 -4.72 2.53
CA PRO A 143 6.38 -5.44 1.25
C PRO A 143 4.94 -5.78 0.85
N GLU A 144 3.93 -5.30 1.58
CA GLU A 144 2.56 -5.81 1.51
C GLU A 144 1.88 -5.79 0.13
N PRO A 145 2.03 -4.74 -0.72
CA PRO A 145 1.43 -4.79 -2.06
C PRO A 145 1.96 -5.94 -2.91
N PHE A 146 3.18 -6.42 -2.65
CA PHE A 146 3.78 -7.56 -3.34
C PHE A 146 3.45 -8.90 -2.67
N LEU A 147 3.42 -8.93 -1.34
CA LEU A 147 3.29 -10.15 -0.55
C LEU A 147 1.84 -10.60 -0.37
N ASN A 148 0.99 -9.69 0.07
CA ASN A 148 -0.41 -9.97 0.38
C ASN A 148 -1.37 -9.35 -0.66
N GLY A 149 -0.87 -8.42 -1.47
CA GLY A 149 -1.61 -7.87 -2.61
C GLY A 149 -2.46 -6.67 -2.20
N ILE A 150 -3.56 -6.43 -2.92
CA ILE A 150 -4.43 -5.27 -2.73
C ILE A 150 -5.87 -5.74 -2.66
N ALA A 151 -6.65 -5.24 -1.70
CA ALA A 151 -8.05 -5.63 -1.48
C ALA A 151 -8.23 -7.17 -1.38
N GLY A 152 -7.34 -7.83 -0.63
CA GLY A 152 -7.35 -9.28 -0.40
C GLY A 152 -6.98 -10.14 -1.62
N LYS A 153 -6.49 -9.54 -2.72
CA LYS A 153 -6.09 -10.25 -3.94
C LYS A 153 -4.61 -10.07 -4.21
N ARG A 154 -3.90 -11.19 -4.36
CA ARG A 154 -2.51 -11.20 -4.82
C ARG A 154 -2.44 -10.98 -6.32
N TYR A 155 -1.46 -10.19 -6.74
CA TYR A 155 -1.19 -9.89 -8.15
C TYR A 155 0.08 -10.61 -8.59
N PRO A 156 0.15 -11.11 -9.84
CA PRO A 156 1.42 -11.53 -10.42
C PRO A 156 2.41 -10.37 -10.40
N VAL A 157 3.61 -10.62 -9.86
CA VAL A 157 4.68 -9.61 -9.78
C VAL A 157 5.63 -9.78 -10.96
N ARG A 158 5.91 -8.67 -11.65
CA ARG A 158 6.89 -8.61 -12.74
C ARG A 158 7.96 -7.58 -12.42
N VAL A 159 9.23 -7.96 -12.58
CA VAL A 159 10.36 -7.03 -12.53
C VAL A 159 10.79 -6.74 -13.95
N GLU A 160 10.55 -5.52 -14.41
CA GLU A 160 10.90 -5.06 -15.74
C GLU A 160 12.20 -4.27 -15.69
N CYS A 161 13.24 -4.77 -16.33
CA CYS A 161 14.57 -4.21 -16.21
C CYS A 161 15.05 -3.67 -17.55
N GLU A 162 15.72 -2.51 -17.52
CA GLU A 162 16.52 -2.03 -18.65
C GLU A 162 17.60 -3.06 -19.03
N GLN A 163 18.29 -3.60 -18.01
CA GLN A 163 19.26 -4.68 -18.15
C GLN A 163 18.83 -5.87 -17.30
N ILE A 164 18.26 -6.90 -17.95
CA ILE A 164 17.73 -8.10 -17.27
C ILE A 164 18.79 -8.84 -16.46
N SER A 165 20.03 -8.89 -16.97
CA SER A 165 21.19 -9.49 -16.29
C SER A 165 21.96 -8.52 -15.39
N GLY A 166 21.46 -7.29 -15.20
CA GLY A 166 22.10 -6.26 -14.39
C GLY A 166 22.00 -6.51 -12.88
N THR A 167 22.93 -5.93 -12.13
CA THR A 167 23.02 -6.02 -10.67
C THR A 167 21.77 -5.51 -9.96
N ALA A 168 21.29 -4.32 -10.32
CA ALA A 168 20.06 -3.76 -9.77
C ALA A 168 18.83 -4.67 -9.98
N CYS A 169 18.69 -5.25 -11.19
CA CYS A 169 17.61 -6.18 -11.49
C CYS A 169 17.68 -7.43 -10.62
N ALA A 170 18.89 -7.99 -10.46
CA ALA A 170 19.11 -9.15 -9.61
C ALA A 170 18.85 -8.86 -8.13
N ALA A 171 19.28 -7.71 -7.63
CA ALA A 171 19.08 -7.27 -6.24
C ALA A 171 17.58 -7.12 -5.91
N ALA A 172 16.83 -6.39 -6.74
CA ALA A 172 15.39 -6.21 -6.57
C ALA A 172 14.63 -7.56 -6.55
N ARG A 173 15.01 -8.49 -7.44
CA ARG A 173 14.43 -9.84 -7.49
C ARG A 173 14.83 -10.70 -6.29
N ALA A 174 16.06 -10.55 -5.81
CA ALA A 174 16.54 -11.28 -4.65
C ALA A 174 15.77 -10.86 -3.39
N GLU A 175 15.50 -9.56 -3.23
CA GLU A 175 14.68 -9.06 -2.12
C GLU A 175 13.25 -9.62 -2.18
N LEU A 176 12.57 -9.49 -3.33
CA LEU A 176 11.21 -10.04 -3.44
C LEU A 176 11.19 -11.55 -3.15
N ARG A 177 12.20 -12.29 -3.61
CA ARG A 177 12.33 -13.73 -3.34
C ARG A 177 12.57 -14.02 -1.86
N SER A 178 13.38 -13.21 -1.16
CA SER A 178 13.66 -13.40 0.27
C SER A 178 12.38 -13.28 1.11
N LEU A 179 11.43 -12.46 0.64
CA LEU A 179 10.11 -12.26 1.20
C LEU A 179 9.07 -13.30 0.75
N GLY A 180 9.46 -14.27 -0.08
CA GLY A 180 8.57 -15.30 -0.61
C GLY A 180 7.65 -14.82 -1.75
N VAL A 181 8.00 -13.72 -2.43
CA VAL A 181 7.29 -13.19 -3.60
C VAL A 181 7.98 -13.67 -4.89
N PRO A 182 7.39 -14.62 -5.64
CA PRO A 182 7.93 -15.01 -6.94
C PRO A 182 7.73 -13.87 -7.95
N ALA A 183 8.82 -13.35 -8.50
CA ALA A 183 8.78 -12.29 -9.49
C ALA A 183 9.53 -12.67 -10.77
N ALA A 184 8.81 -12.72 -11.88
CA ALA A 184 9.40 -12.99 -13.19
C ALA A 184 10.13 -11.74 -13.69
N ALA A 185 11.33 -11.92 -14.24
CA ALA A 185 12.07 -10.84 -14.89
C ALA A 185 11.64 -10.72 -16.35
N ALA A 186 11.52 -9.49 -16.84
CA ALA A 186 11.25 -9.19 -18.24
C ALA A 186 12.04 -7.94 -18.67
N GLY A 187 12.19 -7.77 -19.99
CA GLY A 187 12.63 -6.49 -20.54
C GLY A 187 11.51 -5.45 -20.44
N LEU A 188 11.86 -4.18 -20.51
CA LEU A 188 10.89 -3.08 -20.48
C LEU A 188 9.77 -3.27 -21.52
N GLY A 189 8.53 -3.13 -21.08
CA GLY A 189 7.35 -3.21 -21.96
C GLY A 189 7.03 -4.61 -22.50
N GLN A 190 7.79 -5.64 -22.11
CA GLN A 190 7.48 -7.03 -22.45
C GLN A 190 6.47 -7.58 -21.44
N GLY A 191 5.22 -7.74 -21.86
CA GLY A 191 4.19 -8.42 -21.06
C GLY A 191 3.37 -7.50 -20.16
N THR A 192 2.74 -6.48 -20.74
CA THR A 192 1.60 -5.78 -20.12
C THR A 192 0.40 -6.71 -20.04
N GLU A 193 0.49 -7.74 -19.19
CA GLU A 193 -0.67 -8.50 -18.76
C GLU A 193 -1.54 -7.56 -17.92
N PRO A 194 -2.84 -7.41 -18.24
CA PRO A 194 -3.76 -6.66 -17.41
C PRO A 194 -3.67 -7.16 -15.96
N LYS A 195 -3.63 -6.24 -15.00
CA LYS A 195 -3.62 -6.56 -13.55
C LYS A 195 -2.38 -7.33 -13.09
N SER A 196 -1.19 -6.86 -13.45
CA SER A 196 0.07 -7.29 -12.84
C SER A 196 0.73 -6.14 -12.09
N LEU A 197 1.36 -6.43 -10.95
CA LEU A 197 2.13 -5.44 -10.21
C LEU A 197 3.54 -5.38 -10.81
N ARG A 198 3.91 -4.20 -11.33
CA ARG A 198 5.15 -3.99 -12.08
C ARG A 198 6.16 -3.22 -11.25
N LEU A 199 7.39 -3.74 -11.17
CA LEU A 199 8.56 -3.08 -10.62
C LEU A 199 9.53 -2.78 -11.77
N ILE A 200 9.62 -1.52 -12.17
CA ILE A 200 10.47 -1.07 -13.27
C ILE A 200 11.84 -0.66 -12.72
N VAL A 201 12.92 -1.18 -13.28
CA VAL A 201 14.30 -0.98 -12.82
C VAL A 201 15.17 -0.49 -13.98
N GLY A 202 15.78 0.69 -13.85
CA GLY A 202 16.65 1.23 -14.90
C GLY A 202 16.94 2.72 -14.74
N VAL A 203 17.83 3.25 -15.57
CA VAL A 203 18.21 4.67 -15.53
C VAL A 203 17.04 5.51 -16.02
N TRP A 204 16.77 6.65 -15.38
CA TRP A 204 15.58 7.45 -15.67
C TRP A 204 15.47 7.88 -17.15
N SER A 205 16.58 8.23 -17.79
CA SER A 205 16.62 8.59 -19.20
C SER A 205 16.17 7.46 -20.16
N ARG A 206 16.11 6.22 -19.66
CA ARG A 206 15.67 5.02 -20.39
C ARG A 206 14.31 4.49 -19.94
N ILE A 207 13.87 4.80 -18.73
CA ILE A 207 12.60 4.27 -18.21
C ILE A 207 11.53 5.32 -17.93
N GLY A 208 11.87 6.61 -17.99
CA GLY A 208 10.92 7.70 -17.73
C GLY A 208 9.77 7.79 -18.74
N TYR A 209 9.90 7.13 -19.90
CA TYR A 209 8.83 6.99 -20.90
C TYR A 209 8.09 5.65 -20.83
N ALA A 210 8.46 4.75 -19.90
CA ALA A 210 7.78 3.48 -19.73
C ALA A 210 6.35 3.71 -19.23
N LEU A 211 5.40 2.91 -19.73
CA LEU A 211 3.99 3.02 -19.37
C LEU A 211 3.81 3.04 -17.85
N GLY A 212 3.22 4.15 -17.38
CA GLY A 212 2.93 4.44 -15.98
C GLY A 212 4.05 5.10 -15.19
N ALA A 213 5.33 4.95 -15.56
CA ALA A 213 6.42 5.74 -14.98
C ALA A 213 6.38 7.20 -15.48
N GLN A 214 5.83 7.45 -16.68
CA GLN A 214 5.78 8.77 -17.29
C GLN A 214 5.05 9.86 -16.49
N SER A 215 4.17 9.49 -15.54
CA SER A 215 3.50 10.47 -14.68
C SER A 215 4.48 11.12 -13.70
N ILE A 216 5.53 10.39 -13.28
CA ILE A 216 6.53 10.91 -12.35
C ILE A 216 7.28 12.10 -12.97
N ALA A 217 7.53 12.08 -14.29
CA ALA A 217 8.12 13.21 -15.02
C ALA A 217 7.29 14.51 -14.92
N ARG A 218 5.97 14.38 -14.69
CA ARG A 218 5.02 15.49 -14.62
C ARG A 218 4.81 16.01 -13.18
N GLY A 219 5.54 15.45 -12.21
CA GLY A 219 5.54 15.90 -10.82
C GLY A 219 4.38 15.37 -9.96
N PRO A 220 4.21 15.90 -8.73
CA PRO A 220 3.34 15.31 -7.72
C PRO A 220 1.87 15.33 -8.12
N ARG A 221 1.38 16.40 -8.77
CA ARG A 221 -0.01 16.49 -9.26
C ARG A 221 -0.42 15.36 -10.21
N ALA A 222 0.54 14.77 -10.91
CA ALA A 222 0.28 13.71 -11.88
C ALA A 222 0.57 12.30 -11.33
N SER A 223 1.34 12.18 -10.24
CA SER A 223 1.93 10.91 -9.81
C SER A 223 1.91 10.64 -8.31
N GLY A 224 1.72 11.65 -7.47
CA GLY A 224 1.98 11.61 -6.03
C GLY A 224 3.47 11.66 -5.66
N VAL A 225 4.39 11.70 -6.62
CA VAL A 225 5.83 11.67 -6.35
C VAL A 225 6.40 13.08 -6.31
N TYR A 226 6.93 13.47 -5.16
CA TYR A 226 7.51 14.79 -4.87
C TYR A 226 8.98 14.88 -5.29
N ALA A 227 9.25 14.58 -6.56
CA ALA A 227 10.57 14.75 -7.16
C ALA A 227 10.45 15.04 -8.65
N GLN A 228 11.46 15.69 -9.22
CA GLN A 228 11.52 16.00 -10.63
C GLN A 228 12.89 15.70 -11.22
N PHE A 229 12.93 14.88 -12.26
CA PHE A 229 14.14 14.70 -13.06
C PHE A 229 14.31 15.83 -14.07
N SER A 230 15.56 16.19 -14.35
CA SER A 230 15.88 17.00 -15.54
C SER A 230 15.46 16.28 -16.82
N PRO A 231 15.23 17.00 -17.94
CA PRO A 231 14.83 16.37 -19.21
C PRO A 231 15.80 15.30 -19.73
N ASP A 232 17.10 15.44 -19.44
CA ASP A 232 18.14 14.46 -19.78
C ASP A 232 18.28 13.31 -18.76
N GLY A 233 17.53 13.39 -17.65
CA GLY A 233 17.52 12.43 -16.55
C GLY A 233 18.77 12.40 -15.69
N ARG A 234 19.72 13.32 -15.86
CA ARG A 234 21.00 13.31 -15.14
C ARG A 234 20.96 14.00 -13.77
N THR A 235 19.88 14.71 -13.49
CA THR A 235 19.66 15.43 -12.24
C THR A 235 18.30 15.06 -11.67
N LEU A 236 18.24 14.86 -10.35
CA LEU A 236 17.01 14.63 -9.60
C LEU A 236 16.84 15.74 -8.56
N THR A 237 15.73 16.46 -8.63
CA THR A 237 15.39 17.55 -7.71
C THR A 237 14.29 17.07 -6.77
N PRO A 238 14.57 16.90 -5.46
CA PRO A 238 13.54 16.68 -4.44
C PRO A 238 12.59 17.88 -4.37
N LEU A 239 11.32 17.63 -4.02
CA LEU A 239 10.35 18.66 -3.72
C LEU A 239 9.93 18.57 -2.24
N ASP A 240 9.73 19.71 -1.60
CA ASP A 240 9.08 19.77 -0.30
C ASP A 240 7.56 19.53 -0.42
N GLN A 241 6.87 19.47 0.72
CA GLN A 241 5.41 19.30 0.78
C GLN A 241 4.61 20.38 0.02
N ASP A 242 5.18 21.57 -0.14
CA ASP A 242 4.57 22.71 -0.83
C ASP A 242 4.99 22.75 -2.32
N GLY A 243 5.72 21.74 -2.79
CA GLY A 243 6.15 21.59 -4.18
C GLY A 243 7.34 22.48 -4.54
N HIS A 244 7.97 23.15 -3.58
CA HIS A 244 9.18 23.92 -3.83
C HIS A 244 10.35 22.99 -4.12
N GLN A 245 11.17 23.40 -5.08
CA GLN A 245 12.36 22.67 -5.46
C GLN A 245 13.46 22.84 -4.41
N LEU A 246 13.97 21.71 -3.93
CA LEU A 246 15.12 21.66 -3.05
C LEU A 246 16.41 21.54 -3.87
N ARG A 247 17.54 21.33 -3.18
CA ARG A 247 18.84 21.19 -3.85
C ARG A 247 18.83 20.00 -4.80
N SER A 248 19.06 20.27 -6.08
CA SER A 248 19.24 19.25 -7.10
C SER A 248 20.43 18.32 -6.83
N LEU A 249 20.23 17.04 -7.12
CA LEU A 249 21.16 15.95 -6.90
C LEU A 249 21.61 15.39 -8.26
N GLY A 250 22.92 15.19 -8.43
CA GLY A 250 23.53 14.77 -9.70
C GLY A 250 23.76 13.26 -9.77
N ALA A 251 24.96 12.88 -10.24
CA ALA A 251 25.39 11.49 -10.38
C ALA A 251 25.21 10.66 -9.09
N ALA A 252 25.08 9.34 -9.26
CA ALA A 252 24.88 8.38 -8.17
C ALA A 252 23.71 8.72 -7.24
N THR A 253 22.60 9.18 -7.81
CA THR A 253 21.36 9.45 -7.07
C THR A 253 20.25 8.52 -7.57
N GLY A 254 19.66 7.77 -6.65
CA GLY A 254 18.53 6.86 -6.90
C GLY A 254 17.20 7.40 -6.38
N LEU A 255 16.11 6.86 -6.91
CA LEU A 255 14.74 7.10 -6.46
C LEU A 255 14.00 5.75 -6.40
N ILE A 256 13.32 5.52 -5.28
CA ILE A 256 12.35 4.46 -5.08
C ILE A 256 11.00 5.14 -4.92
N ALA A 257 10.07 4.86 -5.83
CA ALA A 257 8.75 5.47 -5.81
C ALA A 257 7.68 4.49 -6.30
N ALA A 258 6.45 4.74 -5.87
CA ALA A 258 5.27 4.06 -6.37
C ALA A 258 4.29 5.10 -6.93
N THR A 259 3.57 4.74 -7.97
CA THR A 259 2.46 5.53 -8.50
C THR A 259 1.40 4.60 -9.09
N ARG A 260 0.23 5.12 -9.37
CA ARG A 260 -0.87 4.37 -9.98
C ARG A 260 -1.64 5.30 -10.90
N GLN A 261 -2.02 4.78 -12.07
CA GLN A 261 -2.95 5.45 -12.97
C GLN A 261 -4.23 4.62 -13.02
N THR A 262 -5.39 5.25 -12.88
CA THR A 262 -6.71 4.59 -13.02
C THR A 262 -6.90 3.40 -12.05
N GLU A 263 -7.66 2.38 -12.47
CA GLU A 263 -8.01 1.20 -11.67
C GLU A 263 -6.93 0.09 -11.68
N ASP A 264 -5.77 0.33 -12.29
CA ASP A 264 -4.71 -0.67 -12.45
C ASP A 264 -3.94 -0.96 -11.15
N ALA A 265 -3.17 -2.04 -11.13
CA ALA A 265 -2.20 -2.29 -10.06
C ALA A 265 -1.12 -1.18 -10.04
N PRO A 266 -0.52 -0.86 -8.87
CA PRO A 266 0.51 0.15 -8.78
C PRO A 266 1.74 -0.23 -9.59
N ILE A 267 2.44 0.80 -10.05
CA ILE A 267 3.73 0.69 -10.68
C ILE A 267 4.76 1.24 -9.71
N TRP A 268 5.77 0.42 -9.46
CA TRP A 268 6.93 0.79 -8.68
C TRP A 268 8.11 1.05 -9.59
N VAL A 269 8.95 2.01 -9.22
CA VAL A 269 10.18 2.34 -9.95
C VAL A 269 11.37 2.29 -9.01
N LEU A 270 12.44 1.62 -9.43
CA LEU A 270 13.79 1.70 -8.88
C LEU A 270 14.65 2.34 -9.96
N THR A 271 14.83 3.65 -9.84
CA THR A 271 15.44 4.47 -10.89
C THR A 271 16.60 5.28 -10.34
N GLY A 272 17.36 5.92 -11.23
CA GLY A 272 18.43 6.83 -10.84
C GLY A 272 18.88 7.72 -11.98
N THR A 273 19.74 8.68 -11.63
CA THR A 273 20.37 9.61 -12.58
C THR A 273 21.40 8.93 -13.49
N ASP A 274 21.94 7.80 -13.02
CA ASP A 274 22.86 6.91 -13.71
C ASP A 274 22.76 5.48 -13.14
N ALA A 275 23.56 4.55 -13.65
CA ALA A 275 23.56 3.16 -13.20
C ALA A 275 23.90 3.01 -11.70
N ALA A 276 24.79 3.85 -11.17
CA ALA A 276 25.15 3.81 -9.75
C ALA A 276 23.96 4.23 -8.87
N GLY A 277 23.19 5.24 -9.30
CA GLY A 277 21.94 5.63 -8.64
C GLY A 277 20.89 4.51 -8.65
N VAL A 278 20.75 3.80 -9.77
CA VAL A 278 19.84 2.65 -9.87
C VAL A 278 20.27 1.50 -8.95
N ASP A 279 21.57 1.20 -8.88
CA ASP A 279 22.10 0.20 -7.96
C ASP A 279 21.84 0.60 -6.50
N LEU A 280 22.04 1.87 -6.12
CA LEU A 280 21.70 2.36 -4.78
C LEU A 280 20.21 2.16 -4.47
N ALA A 281 19.31 2.51 -5.39
CA ALA A 281 17.87 2.33 -5.23
C ALA A 281 17.51 0.84 -5.05
N ALA A 282 18.14 -0.05 -5.81
CA ALA A 282 17.88 -1.49 -5.71
C ALA A 282 18.36 -2.11 -4.39
N HIS A 283 19.50 -1.69 -3.85
CA HIS A 283 19.99 -2.18 -2.55
C HIS A 283 19.21 -1.59 -1.37
N ALA A 284 18.65 -0.39 -1.56
CA ALA A 284 17.83 0.29 -0.57
C ALA A 284 16.34 -0.10 -0.66
N PHE A 285 15.96 -0.99 -1.59
CA PHE A 285 14.60 -1.54 -1.71
C PHE A 285 14.38 -2.59 -0.63
N ASN A 286 14.08 -2.15 0.60
CA ASN A 286 13.79 -3.00 1.75
C ASN A 286 12.90 -2.25 2.76
N GLU A 287 12.23 -2.99 3.66
CA GLU A 287 11.30 -2.40 4.63
C GLU A 287 11.95 -1.32 5.51
N ALA A 288 13.17 -1.55 6.00
CA ALA A 288 13.86 -0.61 6.89
C ALA A 288 14.08 0.77 6.23
N THR A 289 14.28 0.80 4.92
CA THR A 289 14.43 2.04 4.17
C THR A 289 13.09 2.64 3.78
N LEU A 290 12.07 1.83 3.48
CA LEU A 290 10.85 2.33 2.85
C LEU A 290 9.76 2.70 3.83
N ARG A 291 9.74 2.06 5.01
CA ARG A 291 8.68 2.20 6.00
C ARG A 291 8.31 3.66 6.29
N ASP A 292 7.00 3.93 6.26
CA ASP A 292 6.41 5.25 6.53
C ASP A 292 6.85 6.37 5.58
N ARG A 293 7.26 6.04 4.34
CA ARG A 293 7.67 7.04 3.34
C ARG A 293 6.78 6.98 2.11
N PHE A 294 6.51 8.13 1.51
CA PHE A 294 5.72 8.16 0.28
C PHE A 294 6.58 7.77 -0.92
N ALA A 295 7.79 8.34 -0.99
CA ALA A 295 8.89 7.90 -1.87
C ALA A 295 10.23 8.17 -1.17
N VAL A 296 11.32 7.62 -1.72
CA VAL A 296 12.67 7.73 -1.14
C VAL A 296 13.70 8.05 -2.20
N ILE A 297 14.49 9.09 -1.97
CA ILE A 297 15.74 9.32 -2.69
C ILE A 297 16.90 8.66 -1.93
N VAL A 298 17.83 8.07 -2.66
CA VAL A 298 19.04 7.47 -2.07
C VAL A 298 20.30 7.99 -2.76
N SER A 299 21.35 8.22 -1.99
CA SER A 299 22.64 8.67 -2.47
C SER A 299 23.75 8.20 -1.54
N GLY A 300 25.01 8.55 -1.85
CA GLY A 300 26.13 8.33 -0.93
C GLY A 300 25.99 9.04 0.43
N ALA A 301 25.10 10.05 0.54
CA ALA A 301 24.82 10.74 1.80
C ALA A 301 23.74 10.03 2.66
N GLY A 302 23.08 9.00 2.14
CA GLY A 302 22.00 8.28 2.81
C GLY A 302 20.67 8.37 2.07
N SER A 303 19.58 8.12 2.80
CA SER A 303 18.21 8.16 2.27
C SER A 303 17.48 9.44 2.70
N LEU A 304 16.76 10.05 1.76
CA LEU A 304 15.88 11.20 1.98
C LEU A 304 14.43 10.77 1.70
N ALA A 305 13.53 10.97 2.67
CA ALA A 305 12.10 10.76 2.48
C ALA A 305 11.49 11.89 1.66
N LEU A 306 10.53 11.56 0.81
CA LEU A 306 9.77 12.52 0.01
C LEU A 306 8.27 12.47 0.38
N PRO A 307 7.56 13.61 0.32
CA PRO A 307 8.12 14.96 0.30
C PRO A 307 8.98 15.23 1.53
N GLU A 308 9.92 16.16 1.41
CA GLU A 308 10.56 16.70 2.61
C GLU A 308 9.51 17.54 3.35
N ALA A 309 9.24 17.20 4.61
CA ALA A 309 8.35 17.99 5.45
C ALA A 309 8.95 19.40 5.63
N ALA A 310 8.10 20.41 5.65
CA ALA A 310 8.56 21.77 5.93
C ALA A 310 9.18 21.80 7.35
N PRO A 311 10.30 22.53 7.54
CA PRO A 311 10.95 22.65 8.85
C PRO A 311 10.06 23.29 9.93
#